data_AF-A0A3N5KGE4-F1
#
_entry.id   AF-A0A3N5KGE4-F1
#
_cell.length_a   1.000
_cell.length_b   1.000
_cell.length_c   1.000
_cell.angle_alpha   90.00
_cell.angle_beta   90.00
_cell.angle_gamma   90.00
#
_symmetry.space_group_name_H-M   'P 1'
#
loop_
_entity.id
_entity.type
_entity.pdbx_description
1 polymer ?
#
loop_
_entity_poly.entity_id
_entity_poly.type
_entity_poly.pdbx_seq_one_letter_code
_entity_poly.pdbx_strand_id
1 'polypeptide(L)'
;MTTQEWLNQLLSRPATEPLDWENFSVTMTDPTWKALWREIDEAEAYDDGVELGLRLLQATQHHRGQLGERAYQANQILLYRSILAMLDKADRWDVYLAAWETIRTQTNHCLPGRGDTLTLHDPQYMSFVRRDDGGFGVPALPSGIRPPKTIAVHFLYPQVHRKALIERKLAQERSGKRTAERRPVGSGALEAESIQARLAEIRASGG
;
A
#
# COMPACT_ATOMS: atom_id res chain seq x y z
N MET A 1 0.01 22.81 -18.42
CA MET A 1 -0.83 21.68 -17.99
C MET A 1 -0.87 21.70 -16.47
N THR A 2 -2.05 21.78 -15.89
CA THR A 2 -2.24 21.71 -14.43
C THR A 2 -2.14 20.27 -13.95
N THR A 3 -1.91 20.03 -12.65
CA THR A 3 -1.85 18.66 -12.13
C THR A 3 -3.22 17.97 -12.20
N GLN A 4 -4.32 18.71 -12.07
CA GLN A 4 -5.68 18.21 -12.33
C GLN A 4 -5.90 17.79 -13.79
N GLU A 5 -5.39 18.56 -14.76
CA GLU A 5 -5.42 18.15 -16.18
C GLU A 5 -4.61 16.87 -16.39
N TRP A 6 -3.46 16.75 -15.74
CA TRP A 6 -2.63 15.54 -15.77
C TRP A 6 -3.35 14.33 -15.16
N LEU A 7 -3.98 14.50 -13.99
CA LEU A 7 -4.76 13.45 -13.34
C LEU A 7 -5.90 12.98 -14.25
N ASN A 8 -6.69 13.91 -14.79
CA ASN A 8 -7.79 13.59 -15.71
C ASN A 8 -7.28 12.86 -16.96
N GLN A 9 -6.13 13.29 -17.51
CA GLN A 9 -5.51 12.60 -18.64
C GLN A 9 -5.11 11.16 -18.27
N LEU A 10 -4.49 10.95 -17.12
CA LEU A 10 -4.08 9.63 -16.65
C LEU A 10 -5.29 8.71 -16.40
N LEU A 11 -6.37 9.25 -15.85
CA LEU A 11 -7.58 8.49 -15.49
C LEU A 11 -8.51 8.24 -16.68
N SER A 12 -8.50 9.10 -17.70
CA SER A 12 -9.34 8.95 -18.91
C SER A 12 -8.98 7.75 -19.78
N ARG A 13 -7.77 7.20 -19.64
CA ARG A 13 -7.32 6.02 -20.39
C ARG A 13 -8.04 4.74 -19.93
N PRO A 14 -8.16 3.70 -20.76
CA PRO A 14 -8.70 2.42 -20.31
C PRO A 14 -7.90 1.84 -19.15
N ALA A 15 -8.57 1.42 -18.07
CA ALA A 15 -7.89 0.88 -16.87
C ALA A 15 -7.12 -0.44 -17.13
N THR A 16 -7.42 -1.12 -18.24
CA THR A 16 -6.74 -2.34 -18.69
C THR A 16 -5.38 -2.05 -19.35
N GLU A 17 -5.15 -0.82 -19.81
CA GLU A 17 -3.92 -0.42 -20.48
C GLU A 17 -2.92 0.16 -19.48
N PRO A 18 -1.73 -0.45 -19.30
CA PRO A 18 -0.69 0.15 -18.47
C PRO A 18 -0.30 1.54 -18.98
N LEU A 19 0.01 2.44 -18.05
CA LEU A 19 0.56 3.75 -18.41
C LEU A 19 1.88 3.57 -19.19
N ASP A 20 2.07 4.34 -20.25
CA ASP A 20 3.35 4.37 -20.96
C ASP A 20 4.49 4.87 -20.06
N TRP A 21 5.72 4.58 -20.46
CA TRP A 21 6.90 4.86 -19.65
C TRP A 21 7.07 6.36 -19.34
N GLU A 22 6.76 7.25 -20.27
CA GLU A 22 6.94 8.69 -20.08
C GLU A 22 5.98 9.20 -19.01
N ASN A 23 4.69 8.90 -19.14
CA ASN A 23 3.69 9.30 -18.17
C ASN A 23 3.93 8.68 -16.79
N PHE A 24 4.32 7.40 -16.74
CA PHE A 24 4.69 6.74 -15.50
C PHE A 24 5.92 7.38 -14.84
N SER A 25 7.02 7.54 -15.58
CA SER A 25 8.28 8.06 -15.03
C SER A 25 8.15 9.51 -14.56
N VAL A 26 7.45 10.37 -15.31
CA VAL A 26 7.15 11.75 -14.90
C VAL A 26 6.31 11.78 -13.63
N THR A 27 5.29 10.93 -13.54
CA THR A 27 4.40 10.84 -12.36
C THR A 27 5.15 10.38 -11.11
N MET A 28 6.07 9.43 -11.25
CA MET A 28 6.86 8.89 -10.13
C MET A 28 8.01 9.82 -9.69
N THR A 29 8.23 10.96 -10.35
CA THR A 29 9.18 11.96 -9.84
C THR A 29 8.65 12.63 -8.58
N ASP A 30 9.54 12.92 -7.62
CA ASP A 30 9.16 13.50 -6.33
C ASP A 30 8.31 14.78 -6.43
N PRO A 31 8.60 15.75 -7.32
CA PRO A 31 7.77 16.95 -7.46
C PRO A 31 6.35 16.66 -7.96
N THR A 32 6.22 15.87 -9.02
CA THR A 32 4.91 15.53 -9.62
C THR A 32 4.09 14.68 -8.67
N TRP A 33 4.72 13.68 -8.05
CA TRP A 33 4.10 12.83 -7.03
C TRP A 33 3.52 13.67 -5.90
N LYS A 34 4.31 14.56 -5.30
CA LYS A 34 3.85 15.43 -4.19
C LYS A 34 2.72 16.36 -4.62
N ALA A 35 2.79 16.93 -5.82
CA ALA A 35 1.74 17.80 -6.34
C ALA A 35 0.41 17.04 -6.52
N LEU A 36 0.46 15.85 -7.12
CA LEU A 36 -0.73 15.01 -7.34
C LEU A 36 -1.44 14.65 -6.04
N TRP A 37 -0.70 14.15 -5.06
CA TRP A 37 -1.32 13.73 -3.79
C TRP A 37 -1.83 14.92 -2.97
N ARG A 38 -1.20 16.08 -3.08
CA ARG A 38 -1.72 17.31 -2.47
C ARG A 38 -3.05 17.70 -3.10
N GLU A 39 -3.17 17.69 -4.42
CA GLU A 39 -4.42 18.03 -5.11
C GLU A 39 -5.54 17.02 -4.81
N ILE A 40 -5.23 15.73 -4.76
CA ILE A 40 -6.18 14.69 -4.33
C ILE A 40 -6.66 14.96 -2.90
N ASP A 41 -5.75 15.36 -2.00
CA ASP A 41 -6.10 15.69 -0.62
C ASP A 41 -6.95 16.95 -0.50
N GLU A 42 -6.62 18.00 -1.26
CA GLU A 42 -7.36 19.26 -1.29
C GLU A 42 -8.76 19.11 -1.88
N ALA A 43 -8.91 18.27 -2.92
CA ALA A 43 -10.19 17.97 -3.55
C ALA A 43 -10.98 16.85 -2.85
N GLU A 44 -10.41 16.22 -1.83
CA GLU A 44 -10.91 14.99 -1.20
C GLU A 44 -11.24 13.85 -2.20
N ALA A 45 -10.52 13.83 -3.32
CA ALA A 45 -10.73 12.90 -4.43
C ALA A 45 -10.06 11.53 -4.17
N TYR A 46 -10.32 10.94 -3.00
CA TYR A 46 -9.57 9.77 -2.53
C TYR A 46 -9.78 8.53 -3.39
N ASP A 47 -10.96 8.32 -3.96
CA ASP A 47 -11.21 7.20 -4.87
C ASP A 47 -10.41 7.35 -6.19
N ASP A 48 -10.24 8.58 -6.71
CA ASP A 48 -9.34 8.85 -7.84
C ASP A 48 -7.89 8.54 -7.46
N GLY A 49 -7.52 8.84 -6.21
CA GLY A 49 -6.23 8.44 -5.64
C GLY A 49 -6.03 6.92 -5.58
N VAL A 50 -7.06 6.15 -5.24
CA VAL A 50 -7.00 4.68 -5.28
C VAL A 50 -6.79 4.20 -6.72
N GLU A 51 -7.56 4.71 -7.68
CA GLU A 51 -7.44 4.35 -9.10
C GLU A 51 -6.04 4.67 -9.64
N LEU A 52 -5.55 5.90 -9.40
CA LEU A 52 -4.21 6.32 -9.82
C LEU A 52 -3.13 5.41 -9.22
N GLY A 53 -3.24 5.10 -7.93
CA GLY A 53 -2.31 4.19 -7.25
C GLY A 53 -2.27 2.81 -7.91
N LEU A 54 -3.42 2.23 -8.25
CA LEU A 54 -3.51 0.94 -8.91
C LEU A 54 -2.96 0.97 -10.35
N ARG A 55 -3.20 2.04 -11.11
CA ARG A 55 -2.62 2.22 -12.46
C ARG A 55 -1.10 2.32 -12.43
N LEU A 56 -0.57 3.11 -11.51
CA LEU A 56 0.88 3.24 -11.34
C LEU A 56 1.51 1.94 -10.87
N LEU A 57 0.79 1.13 -10.07
CA LEU A 57 1.25 -0.17 -9.61
C LEU A 57 1.31 -1.18 -10.76
N GLN A 58 0.29 -1.20 -11.61
CA GLN A 58 0.28 -1.97 -12.86
C GLN A 58 1.40 -1.53 -13.81
N ALA A 59 1.61 -0.22 -13.97
CA ALA A 59 2.71 0.32 -14.78
C ALA A 59 4.09 -0.04 -14.19
N THR A 60 4.24 -0.04 -12.87
CA THR A 60 5.46 -0.49 -12.18
C THR A 60 5.78 -1.95 -12.51
N GLN A 61 4.75 -2.81 -12.58
CA GLN A 61 4.89 -4.20 -13.02
C GLN A 61 5.29 -4.30 -14.49
N HIS A 62 4.58 -3.59 -15.37
CA HIS A 62 4.81 -3.60 -16.81
C HIS A 62 6.23 -3.13 -17.18
N HIS A 63 6.73 -2.10 -16.50
CA HIS A 63 8.04 -1.51 -16.75
C HIS A 63 9.16 -2.05 -15.85
N ARG A 64 8.98 -3.23 -15.24
CA ARG A 64 9.98 -3.82 -14.32
C ARG A 64 11.37 -3.91 -14.94
N GLY A 65 11.47 -4.26 -16.22
CA GLY A 65 12.74 -4.34 -16.94
C GLY A 65 13.49 -3.01 -17.06
N GLN A 66 12.79 -1.87 -16.98
CA GLN A 66 13.36 -0.53 -17.10
C GLN A 66 13.71 0.08 -15.73
N LEU A 67 12.99 -0.29 -14.67
CA LEU A 67 13.17 0.26 -13.32
C LEU A 67 14.40 -0.28 -12.58
N GLY A 68 14.83 -1.50 -12.89
CA GLY A 68 15.78 -2.23 -12.05
C GLY A 68 15.17 -2.59 -10.67
N GLU A 69 15.74 -3.59 -10.00
CA GLU A 69 15.11 -4.21 -8.83
C GLU A 69 14.85 -3.21 -7.68
N ARG A 70 15.82 -2.32 -7.41
CA ARG A 70 15.70 -1.34 -6.31
C ARG A 70 14.59 -0.32 -6.57
N ALA A 71 14.48 0.25 -7.77
CA ALA A 71 13.45 1.24 -8.05
C ALA A 71 12.08 0.57 -8.17
N TYR A 72 12.02 -0.65 -8.73
CA TYR A 72 10.82 -1.47 -8.75
C TYR A 72 10.26 -1.69 -7.33
N GLN A 73 11.10 -2.18 -6.41
CA GLN A 73 10.68 -2.38 -5.01
C GLN A 73 10.27 -1.07 -4.32
N ALA A 74 11.03 0.01 -4.53
CA ALA A 74 10.70 1.31 -3.95
C ALA A 74 9.33 1.83 -4.42
N ASN A 75 9.06 1.70 -5.72
CA ASN A 75 7.78 2.10 -6.31
C ASN A 75 6.62 1.25 -5.79
N GLN A 76 6.78 -0.08 -5.74
CA GLN A 76 5.77 -0.98 -5.16
C GLN A 76 5.42 -0.58 -3.72
N ILE A 77 6.41 -0.40 -2.85
CA ILE A 77 6.21 0.01 -1.45
C ILE A 77 5.46 1.35 -1.36
N LEU A 78 5.87 2.33 -2.15
CA LEU A 78 5.27 3.65 -2.16
C LEU A 78 3.79 3.57 -2.57
N LEU A 79 3.50 2.87 -3.67
CA LEU A 79 2.17 2.77 -4.25
C LEU A 79 1.20 1.98 -3.37
N TYR A 80 1.61 0.83 -2.81
CA TYR A 80 0.79 0.09 -1.86
C TYR A 80 0.44 0.92 -0.63
N ARG A 81 1.40 1.68 -0.10
CA ARG A 81 1.14 2.58 1.04
C ARG A 81 0.18 3.70 0.68
N SER A 82 0.29 4.29 -0.51
CA SER A 82 -0.63 5.32 -0.99
C SER A 82 -2.04 4.79 -1.18
N ILE A 83 -2.21 3.62 -1.80
CA ILE A 83 -3.54 2.97 -1.95
C ILE A 83 -4.20 2.79 -0.58
N LEU A 84 -3.47 2.24 0.40
CA LEU A 84 -3.98 2.07 1.75
C LEU A 84 -4.31 3.42 2.43
N ALA A 85 -3.49 4.45 2.24
CA ALA A 85 -3.77 5.78 2.78
C ALA A 85 -5.04 6.40 2.17
N MET A 86 -5.27 6.24 0.87
CA MET A 86 -6.48 6.73 0.20
C MET A 86 -7.73 5.99 0.66
N LEU A 87 -7.67 4.66 0.75
CA LEU A 87 -8.78 3.85 1.29
C LEU A 87 -9.15 4.25 2.72
N ASP A 88 -8.14 4.55 3.54
CA ASP A 88 -8.34 5.01 4.92
C ASP A 88 -8.99 6.39 4.98
N LYS A 89 -8.53 7.34 4.15
CA LYS A 89 -9.10 8.70 4.05
C LYS A 89 -10.53 8.71 3.47
N ALA A 90 -10.83 7.77 2.58
CA ALA A 90 -12.16 7.57 2.00
C ALA A 90 -13.14 6.85 2.95
N ASP A 91 -12.73 6.51 4.18
CA ASP A 91 -13.50 5.68 5.12
C ASP A 91 -13.95 4.31 4.56
N ARG A 92 -13.22 3.80 3.53
CA ARG A 92 -13.45 2.49 2.90
C ARG A 92 -12.78 1.38 3.69
N TRP A 93 -13.08 1.31 4.99
CA TRP A 93 -12.38 0.48 5.97
C TRP A 93 -12.44 -1.02 5.71
N ASP A 94 -13.58 -1.55 5.27
CA ASP A 94 -13.68 -2.98 4.91
C ASP A 94 -12.76 -3.30 3.72
N VAL A 95 -12.67 -2.40 2.73
CA VAL A 95 -11.79 -2.53 1.55
C VAL A 95 -10.33 -2.35 1.93
N TYR A 96 -10.02 -1.42 2.84
CA TYR A 96 -8.68 -1.24 3.41
C TYR A 96 -8.17 -2.55 4.02
N LEU A 97 -8.98 -3.21 4.85
CA LEU A 97 -8.56 -4.44 5.53
C LEU A 97 -8.30 -5.56 4.53
N ALA A 98 -9.19 -5.74 3.55
CA ALA A 98 -9.00 -6.73 2.50
C ALA A 98 -7.73 -6.43 1.68
N ALA A 99 -7.52 -5.17 1.27
CA ALA A 99 -6.32 -4.76 0.54
C ALA A 99 -5.05 -4.98 1.36
N TRP A 100 -5.07 -4.64 2.66
CA TRP A 100 -3.94 -4.84 3.55
C TRP A 100 -3.54 -6.32 3.64
N GLU A 101 -4.50 -7.23 3.78
CA GLU A 101 -4.23 -8.68 3.84
C GLU A 101 -3.71 -9.22 2.50
N THR A 102 -4.31 -8.79 1.39
CA THR A 102 -3.82 -9.11 0.04
C THR A 102 -2.37 -8.65 -0.13
N ILE A 103 -2.05 -7.40 0.21
CA ILE A 103 -0.67 -6.88 0.10
C ILE A 103 0.27 -7.65 1.03
N ARG A 104 -0.13 -7.92 2.28
CA ARG A 104 0.69 -8.62 3.27
C ARG A 104 1.05 -10.04 2.86
N THR A 105 0.14 -10.74 2.20
CA THR A 105 0.31 -12.13 1.78
C THR A 105 1.02 -12.27 0.45
N GLN A 106 0.94 -11.25 -0.41
CA GLN A 106 1.44 -11.31 -1.77
C GLN A 106 2.80 -10.62 -1.97
N THR A 107 3.27 -9.87 -0.97
CA THR A 107 4.53 -9.12 -1.07
C THR A 107 5.56 -9.62 -0.05
N ASN A 108 6.84 -9.54 -0.43
CA ASN A 108 7.98 -9.85 0.44
C ASN A 108 8.91 -8.63 0.62
N HIS A 109 8.45 -7.46 0.19
CA HIS A 109 9.23 -6.23 0.21
C HIS A 109 9.52 -5.80 1.65
N CYS A 110 10.79 -5.53 1.92
CA CYS A 110 11.26 -5.19 3.25
C CYS A 110 11.94 -3.83 3.27
N LEU A 111 11.85 -3.17 4.41
CA LEU A 111 12.64 -1.99 4.76
C LEU A 111 13.62 -2.37 5.88
N PRO A 112 14.77 -1.67 5.99
CA PRO A 112 15.71 -1.91 7.07
C PRO A 112 15.09 -1.50 8.42
N GLY A 113 15.06 -2.44 9.35
CA GLY A 113 14.77 -2.22 10.77
C GLY A 113 16.03 -2.35 11.62
N ARG A 114 15.96 -1.89 12.88
CA ARG A 114 17.04 -2.09 13.84
C ARG A 114 16.95 -3.49 14.43
N GLY A 115 18.06 -4.22 14.51
CA GLY A 115 18.02 -5.59 15.04
C GLY A 115 17.91 -5.67 16.57
N ASP A 116 18.23 -4.60 17.29
CA ASP A 116 18.00 -4.50 18.74
C ASP A 116 16.53 -4.60 19.13
N THR A 117 15.61 -4.30 18.20
CA THR A 117 14.16 -4.38 18.43
C THR A 117 13.70 -5.82 18.69
N LEU A 118 14.49 -6.82 18.30
CA LEU A 118 14.25 -8.24 18.60
C LEU A 118 14.38 -8.60 20.09
N THR A 119 15.01 -7.74 20.91
CA THR A 119 15.10 -7.94 22.37
C THR A 119 13.88 -7.42 23.12
N LEU A 120 12.98 -6.69 22.44
CA LEU A 120 11.74 -6.19 23.03
C LEU A 120 10.66 -7.27 23.18
N HIS A 121 10.88 -8.46 22.60
CA HIS A 121 9.96 -9.60 22.63
C HIS A 121 8.54 -9.28 22.17
N ASP A 122 8.35 -8.27 21.31
CA ASP A 122 7.03 -7.89 20.77
C ASP A 122 6.58 -8.87 19.68
N PRO A 123 5.61 -9.78 19.94
CA PRO A 123 5.18 -10.77 18.96
C PRO A 123 4.64 -10.14 17.67
N GLN A 124 4.07 -8.94 17.77
CA GLN A 124 3.53 -8.22 16.62
C GLN A 124 4.67 -7.79 15.70
N TYR A 125 5.67 -7.06 16.19
CA TYR A 125 6.85 -6.71 15.40
C TYR A 125 7.53 -7.93 14.77
N MET A 126 7.71 -8.97 15.58
CA MET A 126 8.45 -10.16 15.19
C MET A 126 7.79 -10.92 14.04
N SER A 127 6.46 -10.90 13.94
CA SER A 127 5.69 -11.45 12.81
C SER A 127 5.93 -10.75 11.46
N PHE A 128 6.55 -9.56 11.46
CA PHE A 128 6.90 -8.79 10.25
C PHE A 128 8.37 -8.89 9.88
N VAL A 129 9.21 -9.50 10.72
CA VAL A 129 10.64 -9.68 10.42
C VAL A 129 10.80 -10.84 9.44
N ARG A 130 11.57 -10.60 8.38
CA ARG A 130 11.86 -11.61 7.35
C ARG A 130 12.81 -12.67 7.91
N ARG A 131 12.51 -13.93 7.62
CA ARG A 131 13.34 -15.11 7.90
C ARG A 131 14.28 -15.41 6.74
N ASP A 132 15.30 -16.21 7.00
CA ASP A 132 16.29 -16.65 6.00
C ASP A 132 15.68 -17.50 4.88
N ASP A 133 14.61 -18.24 5.18
CA ASP A 133 13.84 -19.02 4.19
C ASP A 133 12.93 -18.16 3.29
N GLY A 134 12.97 -16.83 3.45
CA GLY A 134 12.14 -15.89 2.73
C GLY A 134 10.74 -15.66 3.32
N GLY A 135 10.35 -16.43 4.33
CA GLY A 135 9.11 -16.24 5.08
C GLY A 135 9.19 -15.07 6.08
N PHE A 136 8.15 -14.93 6.89
CA PHE A 136 8.07 -13.90 7.94
C PHE A 136 7.78 -14.52 9.30
N GLY A 137 8.19 -13.83 10.36
CA GLY A 137 8.05 -14.30 11.73
C GLY A 137 9.34 -14.89 12.25
N VAL A 138 10.06 -14.17 13.10
CA VAL A 138 11.25 -14.70 13.80
C VAL A 138 10.93 -14.95 15.28
N PRO A 139 11.55 -15.95 15.92
CA PRO A 139 11.46 -16.12 17.36
C PRO A 139 12.28 -15.06 18.10
N ALA A 140 11.91 -14.80 19.35
CA ALA A 140 12.63 -13.90 20.23
C ALA A 140 14.12 -14.23 20.28
N LEU A 141 14.99 -13.21 20.28
CA LEU A 141 16.41 -13.46 20.50
C LEU A 141 16.61 -14.04 21.91
N PRO A 142 17.34 -15.17 22.05
CA PRO A 142 17.69 -15.69 23.36
C PRO A 142 18.53 -14.68 24.14
N SER A 143 18.40 -14.71 25.47
CA SER A 143 19.22 -13.88 26.37
C SER A 143 20.72 -14.12 26.12
N GLY A 144 21.50 -13.04 26.10
CA GLY A 144 22.94 -13.07 25.87
C GLY A 144 23.38 -13.13 24.40
N ILE A 145 22.45 -13.28 23.44
CA ILE A 145 22.76 -13.18 22.03
C ILE A 145 22.81 -11.71 21.61
N ARG A 146 23.90 -11.32 20.96
CA ARG A 146 24.02 -9.98 20.39
C ARG A 146 23.07 -9.85 19.20
N PRO A 147 22.14 -8.87 19.19
CA PRO A 147 21.27 -8.65 18.05
C PRO A 147 22.09 -8.22 16.82
N PRO A 148 21.64 -8.56 15.59
CA PRO A 148 22.21 -8.00 14.38
C PRO A 148 22.04 -6.47 14.37
N LYS A 149 22.86 -5.76 13.59
CA LYS A 149 22.72 -4.30 13.46
C LYS A 149 21.42 -3.93 12.75
N THR A 150 21.12 -4.63 11.66
CA THR A 150 19.96 -4.39 10.80
C THR A 150 19.23 -5.68 10.50
N ILE A 151 17.91 -5.59 10.39
CA ILE A 151 17.04 -6.69 9.98
C ILE A 151 16.12 -6.22 8.85
N ALA A 152 15.56 -7.16 8.11
CA ALA A 152 14.58 -6.88 7.07
C ALA A 152 13.16 -6.99 7.66
N VAL A 153 12.41 -5.89 7.66
CA VAL A 153 11.04 -5.83 8.19
C VAL A 153 10.07 -5.54 7.06
N HIS A 154 8.99 -6.30 6.97
CA HIS A 154 7.96 -6.09 5.96
C HIS A 154 7.43 -4.64 6.00
N PHE A 155 7.33 -4.01 4.84
CA PHE A 155 7.07 -2.57 4.75
C PHE A 155 5.71 -2.13 5.33
N LEU A 156 4.75 -3.04 5.48
CA LEU A 156 3.45 -2.78 6.11
C LEU A 156 3.49 -2.65 7.64
N TYR A 157 4.59 -2.99 8.31
CA TYR A 157 4.65 -2.94 9.79
C TYR A 157 4.18 -1.59 10.38
N PRO A 158 4.56 -0.41 9.85
CA PRO A 158 4.09 0.87 10.37
C PRO A 158 2.57 1.07 10.33
N GLN A 159 1.84 0.31 9.50
CA GLN A 159 0.38 0.42 9.36
C GLN A 159 -0.38 -0.54 10.28
N VAL A 160 0.30 -1.39 11.05
CA VAL A 160 -0.33 -2.42 11.89
C VAL A 160 -1.23 -1.80 12.97
N HIS A 161 -0.78 -0.74 13.62
CA HIS A 161 -1.63 -0.03 14.59
C HIS A 161 -2.86 0.59 13.93
N ARG A 162 -2.73 1.09 12.69
CA ARG A 162 -3.87 1.63 11.96
C ARG A 162 -4.87 0.54 11.59
N LYS A 163 -4.39 -0.63 11.12
CA LYS A 163 -5.21 -1.82 10.88
C LYS A 163 -6.03 -2.19 12.12
N ALA A 164 -5.38 -2.36 13.27
CA ALA A 164 -6.04 -2.73 14.52
C ALA A 164 -7.09 -1.69 14.96
N LEU A 165 -6.82 -0.40 14.74
CA LEU A 165 -7.77 0.67 15.01
C LEU A 165 -9.00 0.58 14.10
N ILE A 166 -8.80 0.32 12.81
CA ILE A 166 -9.89 0.14 11.84
C ILE A 166 -10.73 -1.10 12.19
N GLU A 167 -10.12 -2.24 12.49
CA GLU A 167 -10.81 -3.46 12.94
C GLU A 167 -11.69 -3.19 14.16
N ARG A 168 -11.18 -2.46 15.15
CA ARG A 168 -11.93 -2.08 16.34
C ARG A 168 -13.13 -1.18 16.00
N LYS A 169 -12.96 -0.22 15.09
CA LYS A 169 -14.07 0.66 14.65
C LYS A 169 -15.17 -0.13 13.96
N LEU A 170 -14.81 -1.03 13.04
CA LEU A 170 -15.76 -1.90 12.35
C LEU A 170 -16.48 -2.85 13.32
N ALA A 171 -15.77 -3.41 14.30
CA ALA A 171 -16.39 -4.23 15.34
C ALA A 171 -17.41 -3.43 16.17
N GLN A 172 -17.11 -2.16 16.50
CA GLN A 172 -18.04 -1.27 17.19
C GLN A 172 -19.30 -1.01 16.36
N GLU A 173 -19.15 -0.75 15.05
CA GLU A 173 -20.29 -0.57 14.14
C GLU A 173 -21.17 -1.80 14.05
N ARG A 174 -20.57 -2.98 13.84
CA ARG A 174 -21.31 -4.26 13.77
C ARG A 174 -22.04 -4.58 15.07
N SER A 175 -21.52 -4.13 16.21
CA SER A 175 -22.17 -4.27 17.52
C SER A 175 -23.24 -3.22 17.81
N GLY A 176 -23.50 -2.27 16.91
CA GLY A 176 -24.44 -1.17 17.11
C GLY A 176 -23.99 -0.12 18.12
N LYS A 177 -22.77 -0.24 18.67
CA LYS A 177 -22.22 0.71 19.67
C LYS A 177 -21.82 2.05 19.06
N ARG A 178 -21.70 2.12 17.74
CA ARG A 178 -21.35 3.32 17.01
C ARG A 178 -21.97 3.25 15.62
N THR A 179 -22.74 4.27 15.24
CA THR A 179 -23.04 4.51 13.83
C THR A 179 -21.95 5.44 13.33
N ALA A 180 -21.03 4.96 12.49
CA ALA A 180 -20.13 5.87 11.82
C ALA A 180 -20.87 6.51 10.65
N GLU A 181 -20.89 7.84 10.61
CA GLU A 181 -21.15 8.57 9.38
C GLU A 181 -19.93 8.37 8.48
N ARG A 182 -19.94 7.29 7.69
CA ARG A 182 -18.91 7.05 6.68
C ARG A 182 -19.12 8.04 5.54
N ARG A 183 -18.02 8.44 4.89
CA ARG A 183 -18.11 9.18 3.63
C ARG A 183 -18.93 8.38 2.61
N PRO A 184 -19.84 9.03 1.87
CA PRO A 184 -20.55 8.37 0.79
C PRO A 184 -19.55 7.96 -0.28
N VAL A 185 -19.72 6.75 -0.82
CA VAL A 185 -18.93 6.27 -1.94
C VAL A 185 -19.35 7.07 -3.19
N GLY A 186 -18.39 7.72 -3.85
CA GLY A 186 -18.68 8.51 -5.05
C GLY A 186 -19.20 7.64 -6.20
N SER A 187 -20.01 8.21 -7.10
CA SER A 187 -20.62 7.48 -8.23
C SER A 187 -19.61 6.91 -9.25
N GLY A 188 -18.36 7.37 -9.21
CA GLY A 188 -17.24 6.85 -10.01
C GLY A 188 -16.22 6.02 -9.22
N ALA A 189 -16.47 5.75 -7.94
CA ALA A 189 -15.54 5.00 -7.11
C ALA A 189 -15.42 3.55 -7.60
N LEU A 190 -14.20 3.03 -7.56
CA LEU A 190 -13.97 1.62 -7.87
C LEU A 190 -14.71 0.71 -6.88
N GLU A 191 -15.38 -0.32 -7.40
CA GLU A 191 -15.94 -1.36 -6.56
C GLU A 191 -14.88 -2.10 -5.76
N ALA A 192 -15.24 -2.57 -4.57
CA ALA A 192 -14.33 -3.29 -3.68
C ALA A 192 -13.72 -4.53 -4.36
N GLU A 193 -14.53 -5.27 -5.11
CA GLU A 193 -14.12 -6.46 -5.85
C GLU A 193 -13.09 -6.12 -6.93
N SER A 194 -13.27 -5.00 -7.65
CA SER A 194 -12.33 -4.53 -8.67
C SER A 194 -10.97 -4.19 -8.07
N ILE A 195 -10.95 -3.53 -6.91
CA ILE A 195 -9.70 -3.23 -6.19
C ILE A 195 -8.98 -4.52 -5.79
N GLN A 196 -9.70 -5.50 -5.25
CA GLN A 196 -9.09 -6.78 -4.85
C GLN A 196 -8.58 -7.59 -6.04
N ALA A 197 -9.36 -7.66 -7.13
CA ALA A 197 -8.98 -8.36 -8.35
C ALA A 197 -7.67 -7.80 -8.91
N ARG A 198 -7.57 -6.46 -9.04
CA ARG A 198 -6.36 -5.81 -9.56
C ARG A 198 -5.15 -6.03 -8.66
N LEU A 199 -5.31 -5.94 -7.33
CA LEU A 199 -4.22 -6.23 -6.41
C LEU A 199 -3.73 -7.68 -6.54
N ALA A 200 -4.65 -8.64 -6.73
CA ALA A 200 -4.32 -10.04 -6.91
C ALA A 200 -3.65 -10.35 -8.26
N GLU A 201 -4.09 -9.71 -9.34
CA GLU A 201 -3.53 -9.88 -10.70
C GLU A 201 -2.08 -9.39 -10.81
N ILE A 202 -1.74 -8.31 -10.09
CA ILE A 202 -0.38 -7.77 -10.07
C ILE A 202 0.63 -8.81 -9.55
N ARG A 203 0.24 -9.69 -8.62
CA ARG A 203 1.09 -10.81 -8.19
C ARG A 203 1.31 -11.85 -9.29
N ALA A 204 0.24 -12.25 -9.98
CA ALA A 204 0.28 -13.34 -10.96
C ALA A 204 1.23 -13.03 -12.14
N SER A 205 1.40 -11.74 -12.44
CA SER A 205 2.22 -11.25 -13.54
C SER A 205 3.71 -11.05 -13.18
N GLY A 206 4.11 -11.30 -11.93
CA GLY A 206 5.46 -11.05 -11.41
C GLY A 206 6.24 -12.27 -10.93
N GLY A 207 5.69 -13.48 -11.15
CA GLY A 207 6.35 -14.76 -10.93
C GLY A 207 7.31 -15.14 -12.06
#